data_AF-A0A4Y8C177-F1
#
_entry.id   AF-A0A4Y8C177-F1
#
_cell.length_a   1.000
_cell.length_b   1.000
_cell.length_c   1.000
_cell.angle_alpha   90.00
_cell.angle_beta   90.00
_cell.angle_gamma   90.00
#
_symmetry.space_group_name_H-M   'P 1'
#
loop_
_entity.id
_entity.type
_entity.pdbx_description
1 polymer ?
#
loop_
_entity_poly.entity_id
_entity_poly.type
_entity_poly.pdbx_seq_one_letter_code
_entity_poly.pdbx_strand_id
1 'polypeptide(L)' 'TYLNLYANKNSISMNQTQLLAVDTLFKLGYDYKFYDKIIHVNDYLIPSEYEEARNS' A
#
# COMPACT_ATOMS: atom_id res chain seq x y z
N THR A 1 9.88 18.97 4.80
CA THR A 1 10.64 18.28 3.73
C THR A 1 9.68 17.75 2.68
N TYR A 2 10.13 17.57 1.43
CA TYR A 2 9.33 17.01 0.32
C TYR A 2 8.61 15.71 0.70
N LEU A 3 9.26 14.87 1.51
CA LEU A 3 8.69 13.62 2.04
C LEU A 3 7.43 13.84 2.91
N ASN A 4 7.35 14.93 3.67
CA ASN A 4 6.20 15.24 4.52
C ASN A 4 4.93 15.58 3.72
N LEU A 5 5.04 15.82 2.40
CA LEU A 5 3.89 16.08 1.53
C LEU A 5 3.19 14.78 1.09
N TYR A 6 3.93 13.66 1.04
CA TYR A 6 3.43 12.36 0.60
C TYR A 6 3.26 11.35 1.74
N ALA A 7 4.08 11.48 2.79
CA ALA A 7 4.10 10.65 3.98
C ALA A 7 3.91 11.53 5.22
N ASN A 8 2.76 12.21 5.31
CA ASN A 8 2.42 12.94 6.54
C ASN A 8 1.93 11.95 7.61
N LYS A 9 1.85 12.38 8.88
CA LYS A 9 1.49 11.50 10.00
C LYS A 9 0.18 10.71 9.82
N ASN A 10 -0.71 11.18 8.95
CA ASN A 10 -2.02 10.57 8.68
C ASN A 10 -1.99 9.62 7.46
N SER A 11 -0.87 9.51 6.74
CA SER A 11 -0.71 8.64 5.56
C SER A 11 0.33 7.53 5.78
N ILE A 12 0.73 7.28 7.03
CA ILE A 12 1.69 6.24 7.42
C ILE A 12 1.07 4.84 7.25
N SER A 13 -0.22 4.70 7.54
CA SER A 13 -0.93 3.43 7.47
C SER A 13 -2.30 3.59 6.84
N MET A 14 -2.86 2.46 6.41
CA MET A 14 -4.21 2.36 5.86
C MET A 14 -5.13 1.64 6.84
N ASN A 15 -6.36 2.13 6.99
CA ASN A 15 -7.39 1.39 7.70
C ASN A 15 -7.95 0.25 6.83
N GLN A 16 -8.76 -0.63 7.42
CA GLN A 16 -9.31 -1.79 6.73
C GLN A 16 -10.12 -1.43 5.48
N THR A 17 -10.91 -0.36 5.51
CA THR A 17 -11.68 0.09 4.35
C THR A 17 -10.78 0.51 3.20
N GLN A 18 -9.69 1.21 3.51
CA GLN A 18 -8.71 1.64 2.51
C GLN A 18 -7.97 0.44 1.91
N LEU A 19 -7.58 -0.55 2.73
CA LEU A 19 -6.97 -1.80 2.24
C LEU A 19 -7.92 -2.56 1.30
N LEU A 20 -9.18 -2.71 1.68
CA LEU A 20 -10.20 -3.36 0.84
C LEU A 20 -10.45 -2.61 -0.47
N ALA A 21 -10.41 -1.27 -0.44
CA ALA A 21 -10.54 -0.46 -1.65
C ALA A 21 -9.38 -0.72 -2.62
N VAL A 22 -8.15 -0.82 -2.12
CA VAL A 22 -6.96 -1.12 -2.93
C VAL A 22 -7.03 -2.54 -3.50
N ASP A 23 -7.40 -3.55 -2.70
CA ASP A 23 -7.61 -4.92 -3.19
C ASP A 23 -8.68 -4.98 -4.29
N THR A 24 -9.74 -4.19 -4.16
CA THR A 24 -10.80 -4.10 -5.18
C THR A 24 -10.27 -3.50 -6.49
N LEU A 25 -9.39 -2.50 -6.42
CA LEU A 25 -8.75 -1.92 -7.61
C LEU A 25 -7.80 -2.91 -8.28
N PHE A 26 -7.03 -3.68 -7.51
CA PHE A 26 -6.17 -4.73 -8.07
C PHE A 26 -6.97 -5.84 -8.72
N LYS A 27 -8.07 -6.26 -8.08
CA LYS A 27 -9.01 -7.23 -8.67
C LYS A 27 -9.59 -6.72 -9.99
N LEU A 28 -10.01 -5.46 -10.04
CA LEU A 28 -10.50 -4.85 -11.28
C LEU A 28 -9.41 -4.89 -12.37
N GLY A 29 -8.18 -4.50 -12.06
CA GLY A 29 -7.08 -4.59 -13.02
C GLY A 29 -6.82 -6.01 -13.51
N TYR A 30 -6.91 -7.00 -12.62
CA TYR A 30 -6.77 -8.41 -12.98
C TYR A 30 -7.92 -8.89 -13.88
N ASP A 31 -9.16 -8.58 -13.54
CA ASP A 31 -10.36 -8.98 -14.29
C ASP A 31 -10.34 -8.41 -15.74
N TYR A 32 -9.78 -7.21 -15.90
CA TYR A 32 -9.57 -6.58 -17.21
C TYR A 32 -8.22 -6.90 -17.87
N LYS A 33 -7.49 -7.91 -17.35
CA LYS A 33 -6.18 -8.38 -17.86
C LYS A 33 -5.10 -7.29 -17.92
N PHE A 34 -5.22 -6.27 -17.09
CA PHE A 34 -4.16 -5.28 -16.87
C PHE A 34 -3.04 -5.86 -15.99
N TYR A 35 -3.37 -6.78 -15.09
CA TYR A 35 -2.41 -7.55 -14.30
C TYR A 35 -2.48 -9.03 -14.69
N ASP A 36 -1.32 -9.69 -14.81
CA ASP A 36 -1.23 -11.12 -15.15
C ASP A 36 -1.64 -12.04 -13.99
N LYS A 37 -1.63 -11.52 -12.76
CA LYS A 37 -1.99 -12.24 -11.53
C LYS A 37 -2.76 -11.34 -10.60
N ILE A 38 -3.58 -11.95 -9.73
CA ILE A 38 -4.23 -11.22 -8.65
C ILE A 38 -3.18 -10.73 -7.66
N ILE A 39 -3.34 -9.49 -7.20
CA ILE A 39 -2.45 -8.83 -6.25
C ILE A 39 -3.26 -8.59 -4.98
N HIS A 40 -2.72 -9.01 -3.83
CA HIS A 40 -3.28 -8.72 -2.51
C HIS A 40 -2.43 -7.67 -1.82
N VAL A 41 -3.06 -6.61 -1.34
CA VAL A 41 -2.39 -5.44 -0.78
C VAL A 41 -1.46 -5.81 0.39
N ASN A 42 -1.89 -6.74 1.25
CA ASN A 42 -1.16 -7.14 2.45
C ASN A 42 0.20 -7.79 2.14
N ASP A 43 0.37 -8.37 0.95
CA ASP A 43 1.63 -9.01 0.54
C ASP A 43 2.71 -7.97 0.17
N TYR A 44 2.31 -6.70 -0.02
CA TYR A 44 3.18 -5.61 -0.52
C TYR A 44 3.21 -4.39 0.41
N LEU A 45 2.67 -4.51 1.63
CA LEU A 45 2.81 -3.47 2.64
C LEU A 45 4.23 -3.42 3.20
N ILE A 46 4.74 -2.22 3.42
CA ILE A 46 6.01 -2.01 4.11
C ILE A 46 5.74 -2.13 5.63
N PRO A 47 6.53 -2.91 6.38
CA PRO A 47 6.42 -2.98 7.84
C PRO A 47 6.63 -1.62 8.49
N SER A 48 5.92 -1.36 9.58
CA SER A 48 6.03 -0.10 10.34
C SER A 48 7.44 0.11 10.90
N GLU A 49 8.14 -0.98 11.19
CA GLU A 49 9.50 -1.04 11.73
C GLU A 49 10.58 -0.71 10.68
N TYR A 50 10.20 -0.58 9.41
CA TYR A 50 11.13 -0.30 8.31
C TYR A 50 11.84 1.05 8.47
N GLU A 51 11.19 2.04 9.10
CA GLU A 51 11.83 3.34 9.37
C GLU A 51 13.04 3.20 10.31
N GLU A 52 12.94 2.30 11.30
CA GLU A 52 14.02 1.98 12.23
C GLU A 52 15.15 1.24 11.50
N ALA A 53 14.80 0.24 10.67
CA ALA A 53 15.77 -0.53 9.89
C ALA A 53 16.50 0.30 8.81
N ARG A 54 15.89 1.40 8.32
CA ARG A 54 16.48 2.25 7.27
C ARG A 54 17.57 3.19 7.80
N ASN A 55 17.57 3.49 9.10
CA ASN A 55 18.47 4.47 9.72
C ASN A 55 19.48 3.84 10.69
N SER A 56 19.54 2.51 10.76
CA SER A 56 20.57 1.72 11.45
C SER A 56 21.78 1.50 10.56
#